data_AF-K3X772-F1
#
_entry.id   AF-K3X772-F1
#
_cell.length_a   1.000
_cell.length_b   1.000
_cell.length_c   1.000
_cell.angle_alpha   90.00
_cell.angle_beta   90.00
_cell.angle_gamma   90.00
#
_symmetry.space_group_name_H-M   'P 1'
#
loop_
_entity.id
_entity.type
_entity.pdbx_description
1 polymer ?
#
loop_
_entity_poly.entity_id
_entity_poly.type
_entity_poly.pdbx_seq_one_letter_code
_entity_poly.pdbx_strand_id
1 'polypeptide(L)'
;MGNVASSASPAFVYAANDFQLVIEASKEFEFLLETEFQAEGKGLHEKISSASPPLPPPTVKSLRYIASVRNAVVHDRSVKALPNRVVFISKCKSAMEEIQIIIDKKRMDAETAARGPVRPTDACSLM
;
A
#
# COMPACT_ATOMS: atom_id res chain seq x y z
N MET A 1 21.02 21.55 -7.77
CA MET A 1 20.88 20.46 -8.76
C MET A 1 19.66 19.65 -8.35
N GLY A 2 18.58 19.78 -9.12
CA GLY A 2 17.31 19.13 -8.82
C GLY A 2 17.40 17.64 -9.07
N ASN A 3 16.85 16.85 -8.16
CA ASN A 3 16.48 15.48 -8.45
C ASN A 3 14.96 15.42 -8.41
N VAL A 4 14.36 15.53 -9.60
CA VAL A 4 12.96 15.17 -9.81
C VAL A 4 12.88 13.65 -9.59
N ALA A 5 12.42 13.24 -8.40
CA ALA A 5 12.13 11.86 -8.12
C ALA A 5 11.13 11.38 -9.18
N SER A 6 11.62 10.49 -10.04
CA SER A 6 10.92 9.99 -11.21
C SER A 6 9.60 9.35 -10.80
N SER A 7 8.58 9.61 -11.62
CA SER A 7 7.26 8.98 -11.64
C SER A 7 7.33 7.50 -12.03
N ALA A 8 8.10 6.71 -11.30
CA ALA A 8 8.12 5.26 -11.38
C ALA A 8 7.45 4.75 -10.11
N SER A 9 6.41 3.90 -10.27
CA SER A 9 5.76 3.17 -9.18
C SER A 9 6.80 2.63 -8.21
N PRO A 10 6.54 2.61 -6.89
CA PRO A 10 7.54 2.15 -5.92
C PRO A 10 7.99 0.75 -6.32
N ALA A 11 9.25 0.64 -6.76
CA ALA A 11 9.81 -0.61 -7.22
C ALA A 11 9.82 -1.56 -6.02
N PHE A 12 9.01 -2.62 -6.07
CA PHE A 12 8.94 -3.61 -5.01
C PHE A 12 10.36 -4.07 -4.60
N VAL A 13 10.63 -4.10 -3.30
CA VAL A 13 11.96 -4.39 -2.75
C VAL A 13 12.36 -5.84 -3.03
N TYR A 14 13.52 -6.03 -3.65
CA TYR A 14 14.13 -7.34 -3.82
C TYR A 14 15.41 -7.43 -2.98
N ALA A 15 15.40 -8.29 -1.97
CA ALA A 15 16.60 -8.60 -1.19
C ALA A 15 16.98 -10.07 -1.35
N ALA A 16 18.27 -10.39 -1.57
CA ALA A 16 18.73 -11.76 -1.80
C ALA A 16 18.42 -12.71 -0.62
N ASN A 17 18.45 -12.20 0.61
CA ASN A 17 18.12 -12.95 1.82
C ASN A 17 16.61 -12.94 2.09
N ASP A 18 16.04 -14.08 2.48
CA ASP A 18 14.60 -14.23 2.72
C ASP A 18 14.10 -13.42 3.92
N PHE A 19 14.85 -13.37 5.02
CA PHE A 19 14.48 -12.58 6.19
C PHE A 19 14.50 -11.10 5.87
N GLN A 20 15.56 -10.65 5.19
CA GLN A 20 15.68 -9.27 4.75
C GLN A 20 14.52 -8.89 3.82
N LEU A 21 14.22 -9.74 2.82
CA LEU A 21 13.12 -9.53 1.87
C LEU A 21 11.78 -9.34 2.61
N VAL A 22 11.47 -10.24 3.54
CA VAL A 22 10.21 -10.22 4.28
C VAL A 22 10.10 -9.00 5.19
N ILE A 23 11.19 -8.66 5.88
CA ILE A 23 11.24 -7.52 6.81
C ILE A 23 11.11 -6.21 6.04
N GLU A 24 11.88 -6.01 4.97
CA GLU A 24 11.86 -4.79 4.17
C GLU A 24 10.51 -4.62 3.46
N ALA A 25 9.98 -5.68 2.82
CA ALA A 25 8.66 -5.63 2.22
C ALA A 25 7.57 -5.27 3.23
N SER A 26 7.63 -5.83 4.45
CA SER A 26 6.65 -5.51 5.49
C SER A 26 6.76 -4.07 5.97
N LYS A 27 7.98 -3.56 6.16
CA LYS A 27 8.21 -2.15 6.54
C LYS A 27 7.63 -1.19 5.51
N GLU A 28 7.77 -1.50 4.22
CA GLU A 28 7.21 -0.67 3.16
C GLU A 28 5.68 -0.60 3.24
N PHE A 29 5.01 -1.75 3.39
CA PHE A 29 3.55 -1.75 3.55
C PHE A 29 3.11 -1.03 4.83
N GLU A 30 3.84 -1.23 5.92
CA GLU A 30 3.56 -0.54 7.17
C GLU A 30 3.66 0.98 7.02
N PHE A 31 4.70 1.47 6.34
CA PHE A 31 4.89 2.89 6.05
C PHE A 31 3.76 3.45 5.16
N LEU A 32 3.38 2.74 4.10
CA LEU A 32 2.29 3.15 3.21
C LEU A 32 0.95 3.22 3.95
N LEU A 33 0.66 2.24 4.82
CA LEU A 33 -0.56 2.24 5.61
C LEU A 33 -0.60 3.39 6.63
N GLU A 34 0.51 3.70 7.29
CA GLU A 34 0.61 4.83 8.22
C GLU A 34 0.41 6.17 7.50
N THR A 35 1.11 6.38 6.39
CA THR A 35 1.17 7.67 5.68
C THR A 35 -0.09 7.97 4.88
N GLU A 36 -0.61 6.98 4.15
CA GLU A 36 -1.71 7.19 3.21
C GLU A 36 -3.07 6.80 3.81
N PHE A 37 -3.10 5.96 4.86
CA PHE A 37 -4.33 5.44 5.46
C PHE A 37 -4.42 5.70 6.97
N GLN A 38 -3.54 6.51 7.55
CA GLN A 38 -3.55 6.85 8.98
C GLN A 38 -3.65 5.60 9.87
N ALA A 39 -3.06 4.49 9.43
CA ALA A 39 -3.12 3.24 10.16
C ALA A 39 -2.26 3.31 11.42
N GLU A 40 -2.68 2.62 12.47
CA GLU A 40 -2.01 2.56 13.76
C GLU A 40 -1.73 1.10 14.15
N GLY A 41 -0.76 0.92 15.06
CA GLY A 41 -0.42 -0.39 15.60
C GLY A 41 1.05 -0.74 15.44
N LYS A 42 1.47 -1.82 16.10
CA LYS A 42 2.88 -2.22 16.24
C LYS A 42 3.42 -2.97 15.03
N GLY A 43 2.56 -3.48 14.18
CA GLY A 43 2.98 -4.25 13.01
C GLY A 43 1.89 -4.36 11.96
N LEU A 44 2.27 -4.93 10.82
CA LEU A 44 1.45 -4.97 9.60
C LEU A 44 0.01 -5.49 9.83
N HIS A 45 -0.18 -6.53 10.65
CA HIS A 45 -1.52 -7.08 10.89
C HIS A 45 -2.47 -6.09 11.60
N GLU A 46 -1.96 -5.35 12.58
CA GLU A 46 -2.72 -4.33 13.32
C GLU A 46 -3.04 -3.16 12.38
N LYS A 47 -2.03 -2.68 11.64
CA LYS A 47 -2.17 -1.56 10.70
C LYS A 47 -3.17 -1.82 9.58
N ILE A 48 -3.23 -3.04 9.03
CA ILE A 48 -4.26 -3.41 8.05
C ILE A 48 -5.66 -3.24 8.63
N SER A 49 -5.83 -3.53 9.94
CA SER A 49 -7.14 -3.53 10.59
C SER A 49 -7.57 -2.13 11.05
N SER A 50 -6.61 -1.23 11.32
CA SER A 50 -6.87 0.15 11.71
C SER A 50 -6.96 1.15 10.55
N ALA A 51 -6.61 0.73 9.32
CA ALA A 51 -6.52 1.62 8.17
C ALA A 51 -7.84 2.38 7.89
N SER A 52 -7.73 3.68 7.64
CA SER A 52 -8.85 4.58 7.36
C SER A 52 -8.59 5.44 6.10
N PRO A 53 -9.49 5.42 5.10
CA PRO A 53 -10.68 4.59 5.00
C PRO A 53 -10.31 3.09 4.88
N PRO A 54 -11.27 2.19 5.16
CA PRO A 54 -11.03 0.75 5.08
C PRO A 54 -10.53 0.32 3.70
N LEU A 55 -9.54 -0.56 3.70
CA LEU A 55 -8.98 -1.15 2.48
C LEU A 55 -9.99 -2.11 1.82
N PRO A 56 -9.98 -2.25 0.48
CA PRO A 56 -10.78 -3.24 -0.22
C PRO A 56 -10.49 -4.68 0.27
N PRO A 57 -11.50 -5.55 0.35
CA PRO A 57 -11.32 -6.95 0.76
C PRO A 57 -10.21 -7.74 0.04
N PRO A 58 -9.99 -7.63 -1.29
CA PRO A 58 -8.88 -8.33 -1.95
C PRO A 58 -7.51 -7.88 -1.43
N THR A 59 -7.34 -6.57 -1.22
CA THR A 59 -6.11 -5.98 -0.71
C THR A 59 -5.84 -6.37 0.73
N VAL A 60 -6.87 -6.36 1.57
CA VAL A 60 -6.79 -6.89 2.94
C VAL A 60 -6.33 -8.34 2.94
N LYS A 61 -6.87 -9.19 2.05
CA LYS A 61 -6.48 -10.60 1.94
C LYS A 61 -5.02 -10.77 1.54
N SER A 62 -4.56 -10.01 0.54
CA SER A 62 -3.17 -10.01 0.08
C SER A 62 -2.20 -9.57 1.20
N LEU A 63 -2.51 -8.47 1.89
CA LEU A 63 -1.67 -7.97 2.99
C LEU A 63 -1.67 -8.90 4.21
N ARG A 64 -2.81 -9.51 4.56
CA ARG A 64 -2.88 -10.50 5.66
C ARG A 64 -2.08 -11.76 5.36
N TYR A 65 -2.00 -12.18 4.10
CA TYR A 65 -1.09 -13.25 3.70
C TYR A 65 0.38 -12.86 3.98
N ILE A 66 0.79 -11.67 3.54
CA ILE A 66 2.15 -11.15 3.76
C ILE A 66 2.47 -11.06 5.25
N ALA A 67 1.55 -10.52 6.05
CA ALA A 67 1.68 -10.44 7.51
C ALA A 67 1.83 -11.82 8.17
N SER A 68 1.05 -12.81 7.72
CA SER A 68 1.15 -14.19 8.21
C SER A 68 2.50 -14.82 7.89
N VAL A 69 3.00 -14.65 6.66
CA VAL A 69 4.33 -15.15 6.25
C VAL A 69 5.43 -14.45 7.04
N ARG A 70 5.35 -13.12 7.21
CA ARG A 70 6.30 -12.37 8.03
C ARG A 70 6.32 -12.86 9.46
N ASN A 71 5.16 -13.09 10.06
CA ASN A 71 5.07 -13.57 11.42
C ASN A 71 5.69 -14.95 11.58
N ALA A 72 5.44 -15.87 10.63
CA ALA A 72 6.08 -17.18 10.62
C ALA A 72 7.61 -17.06 10.52
N VAL A 73 8.13 -16.35 9.52
CA VAL A 73 9.58 -16.22 9.29
C VAL A 73 10.30 -15.55 10.46
N VAL A 74 9.70 -14.52 11.07
CA VAL A 74 10.36 -13.75 12.14
C VAL A 74 10.23 -14.41 13.52
N HIS A 75 9.10 -15.05 13.82
CA HIS A 75 8.81 -15.53 15.18
C HIS A 75 8.91 -17.04 15.34
N ASP A 76 8.74 -17.83 14.28
CA ASP A 76 8.89 -19.28 14.37
C ASP A 76 10.38 -19.67 14.24
N ARG A 77 10.95 -20.20 15.33
CA ARG A 77 12.36 -20.62 15.38
C ARG A 77 12.68 -21.76 14.41
N SER A 78 11.67 -22.54 14.01
CA SER A 78 11.81 -23.66 13.09
C SER A 78 11.85 -23.22 11.63
N VAL A 79 11.28 -22.05 11.31
CA VAL A 79 11.30 -21.48 9.96
C VAL A 79 12.68 -20.88 9.69
N LYS A 80 13.43 -21.47 8.76
CA LYS A 80 14.78 -21.01 8.37
C LYS A 80 14.85 -20.34 7.01
N ALA A 81 13.79 -20.41 6.22
CA ALA A 81 13.70 -19.84 4.89
C ALA A 81 12.23 -19.63 4.50
N LEU A 82 11.99 -18.82 3.47
CA LEU A 82 10.66 -18.71 2.88
C LEU A 82 10.30 -20.03 2.18
N PRO A 83 9.14 -20.64 2.48
CA PRO A 83 8.76 -21.90 1.85
C PRO A 83 8.54 -21.76 0.34
N ASN A 84 8.03 -20.60 -0.10
CA ASN A 84 7.93 -20.28 -1.53
C ASN A 84 8.17 -18.78 -1.74
N ARG A 85 9.44 -18.45 -2.00
CA ARG A 85 9.89 -17.10 -2.25
C ARG A 85 9.23 -16.45 -3.48
N VAL A 86 9.01 -17.21 -4.55
CA VAL A 86 8.40 -16.69 -5.79
C VAL A 86 6.95 -16.27 -5.55
N VAL A 87 6.19 -17.09 -4.83
CA VAL A 87 4.81 -16.77 -4.46
C VAL A 87 4.76 -15.57 -3.53
N PHE A 88 5.65 -15.49 -2.53
CA PHE A 88 5.72 -14.34 -1.63
C PHE A 88 5.97 -13.04 -2.40
N ILE A 89 6.96 -13.02 -3.29
CA ILE A 89 7.27 -11.87 -4.14
C ILE A 89 6.07 -11.50 -5.02
N SER A 90 5.45 -12.49 -5.66
CA SER A 90 4.26 -12.25 -6.49
C SER A 90 3.12 -11.62 -5.69
N LYS A 91 2.87 -12.09 -4.46
CA LYS A 91 1.84 -11.51 -3.58
C LYS A 91 2.17 -10.10 -3.13
N CYS A 92 3.43 -9.81 -2.86
CA CYS A 92 3.84 -8.45 -2.54
C CYS A 92 3.66 -7.50 -3.73
N LYS A 93 4.00 -7.93 -4.94
CA LYS A 93 3.77 -7.13 -6.16
C LYS A 93 2.29 -6.81 -6.34
N SER A 94 1.42 -7.82 -6.27
CA SER A 94 -0.02 -7.61 -6.40
C SER A 94 -0.55 -6.67 -5.31
N ALA A 95 -0.14 -6.86 -4.05
CA ALA A 95 -0.54 -5.97 -2.96
C ALA A 95 -0.07 -4.52 -3.17
N MET A 96 1.15 -4.34 -3.70
CA MET A 96 1.69 -3.01 -3.99
C MET A 96 0.90 -2.31 -5.11
N GLU A 97 0.63 -3.03 -6.20
CA GLU A 97 -0.18 -2.52 -7.31
C GLU A 97 -1.59 -2.13 -6.84
N GLU A 98 -2.23 -3.00 -6.07
CA GLU A 98 -3.55 -2.73 -5.49
C GLU A 98 -3.56 -1.49 -4.58
N ILE A 99 -2.58 -1.36 -3.67
CA ILE A 99 -2.45 -0.18 -2.80
C ILE A 99 -2.23 1.09 -3.63
N GLN A 100 -1.37 1.03 -4.64
CA GLN A 100 -1.09 2.20 -5.47
C GLN A 100 -2.33 2.69 -6.21
N ILE A 101 -3.12 1.76 -6.78
CA ILE A 101 -4.40 2.10 -7.42
C ILE A 101 -5.34 2.82 -6.44
N ILE A 102 -5.39 2.37 -5.18
CA ILE A 102 -6.22 3.00 -4.15
C ILE A 102 -5.71 4.40 -3.81
N ILE A 103 -4.40 4.57 -3.64
CA ILE A 103 -3.77 5.87 -3.35
C ILE A 103 -4.03 6.84 -4.49
N ASP A 104 -3.79 6.42 -5.74
CA ASP A 104 -3.99 7.27 -6.92
C ASP A 104 -5.45 7.69 -7.03
N LYS A 105 -6.38 6.75 -6.83
CA LYS A 105 -7.81 7.07 -6.80
C LYS A 105 -8.15 8.10 -5.70
N LYS A 106 -7.64 7.90 -4.47
CA LYS A 106 -7.86 8.85 -3.36
C LYS A 106 -7.34 10.25 -3.69
N ARG A 107 -6.20 10.35 -4.37
CA ARG A 107 -5.61 11.63 -4.81
C ARG A 107 -6.48 12.30 -5.88
N MET A 108 -6.97 11.55 -6.87
CA MET A 108 -7.89 12.07 -7.90
C MET A 108 -9.22 12.54 -7.32
N ASP A 109 -9.76 11.81 -6.35
CA ASP A 109 -10.99 12.19 -5.64
C ASP A 109 -10.76 13.47 -4.82
N ALA A 110 -9.60 13.61 -4.16
CA ALA A 110 -9.21 14.82 -3.43
C ALA A 110 -9.02 16.05 -4.34
N GLU A 111 -8.40 15.89 -5.51
CA GLU A 111 -8.26 16.95 -6.50
C GLU A 111 -9.61 17.40 -7.06
N THR A 112 -10.52 16.46 -7.31
CA THR A 112 -11.88 16.76 -7.76
C THR A 112 -12.66 17.54 -6.70
N ALA A 113 -12.53 17.15 -5.43
CA ALA A 113 -13.13 17.89 -4.31
C ALA A 113 -12.54 19.30 -4.14
N ALA A 114 -11.24 19.47 -4.36
CA ALA A 114 -10.54 20.75 -4.25
C ALA A 114 -10.93 21.77 -5.35
N ARG A 115 -11.34 21.30 -6.55
CA ARG A 115 -11.78 22.18 -7.64
C ARG A 115 -13.13 22.87 -7.39
N GLY A 116 -13.88 22.45 -6.37
CA GLY A 116 -15.18 23.01 -6.01
C GLY A 116 -16.26 22.76 -7.08
N PRO A 117 -17.55 22.96 -6.77
CA PRO A 117 -18.59 22.90 -7.78
C PRO A 117 -18.37 24.01 -8.81
N VAL A 118 -18.26 23.65 -10.09
CA VAL A 118 -18.31 24.60 -11.19
C VAL A 118 -19.69 25.26 -11.12
N ARG A 119 -19.74 26.52 -10.67
CA ARG A 119 -21.01 27.26 -10.63
C ARG A 119 -21.53 27.37 -12.07
N PRO A 120 -22.80 27.03 -12.35
CA PRO A 120 -23.41 27.37 -13.62
C PRO A 120 -23.70 28.87 -13.61
N THR A 121 -22.68 29.70 -13.85
CA THR A 121 -22.88 31.11 -14.15
C THR A 121 -22.94 31.27 -15.67
N ASP A 122 -24.04 31.86 -16.13
CA ASP A 122 -24.31 32.40 -17.46
C ASP A 122 -24.98 31.49 -18.51
N ALA A 123 -26.08 30.84 -18.13
CA ALA A 123 -27.15 30.48 -19.09
C ALA A 123 -28.43 31.32 -18.90
N CYS A 124 -28.34 32.47 -18.22
CA CYS A 124 -29.46 33.40 -18.04
C CYS A 124 -29.02 34.83 -18.36
N SER A 125 -28.64 35.07 -19.61
CA SER A 125 -28.57 36.44 -20.15
C SER A 125 -28.68 36.38 -21.67
N LEU A 126 -29.91 36.26 -22.17
CA LEU A 126 -30.41 36.93 -23.37
C LEU A 126 -31.91 36.64 -23.47
N MET A 127 -32.68 37.65 -23.07
CA MET A 127 -34.04 37.89 -23.54
C MET A 127 -34.06 37.96 -25.07
#